data_AF-X1NHW3-F1
#
_entry.id   AF-X1NHW3-F1
#
_cell.length_a   1.000
_cell.length_b   1.000
_cell.length_c   1.000
_cell.angle_alpha   90.00
_cell.angle_beta   90.00
_cell.angle_gamma   90.00
#
_symmetry.space_group_name_H-M   'P 1'
#
loop_
_entity.id
_entity.type
_entity.pdbx_description
1 polymer ?
#
loop_
_entity_poly.entity_id
_entity_poly.type
_entity_poly.pdbx_seq_one_letter_code
_entity_poly.pdbx_strand_id
1 'polypeptide(L)'
;MEKTFILNRVNPFFSNKRKEITKSPIYYFYDLGLKNYAVNSFRNIVSLTDIGFQFQNFVFNILKEKIKKSSVIINFWRIKEKAEVDFV
;
A
#
# COMPACT_ATOMS: atom_id res chain seq x y z
N MET A 1 -12.69 -9.17 4.77
CA MET A 1 -11.29 -9.31 5.25
C MET A 1 -10.68 -8.00 5.75
N GLU A 2 -11.29 -6.81 5.55
CA GLU A 2 -10.86 -5.55 6.20
C GLU A 2 -11.08 -5.55 7.73
N LYS A 3 -11.98 -6.40 8.23
CA LYS A 3 -12.34 -6.51 9.66
C LYS A 3 -11.34 -7.28 10.54
N THR A 4 -10.28 -7.85 9.97
CA THR A 4 -9.26 -8.60 10.73
C THR A 4 -8.02 -7.77 11.07
N PHE A 5 -7.99 -6.45 10.84
CA PHE A 5 -6.86 -5.54 11.12
C PHE A 5 -5.54 -5.86 10.40
N ILE A 6 -5.52 -6.86 9.52
CA ILE A 6 -4.31 -7.29 8.81
C ILE A 6 -4.02 -6.41 7.59
N LEU A 7 -5.06 -5.84 6.98
CA LEU A 7 -4.99 -5.06 5.74
C LEU A 7 -5.27 -3.59 6.00
N ASN A 8 -4.44 -2.74 5.41
CA ASN A 8 -4.54 -1.29 5.46
C ASN A 8 -4.85 -0.76 4.07
N ARG A 9 -5.98 -0.08 3.95
CA ARG A 9 -6.41 0.58 2.73
C ARG A 9 -5.77 1.95 2.61
N VAL A 10 -5.09 2.20 1.49
CA VAL A 10 -4.55 3.50 1.12
C VAL A 10 -5.31 4.01 -0.09
N ASN A 11 -5.93 5.17 0.08
CA ASN A 11 -6.75 5.78 -0.96
C ASN A 11 -5.89 6.65 -1.88
N PRO A 12 -6.31 6.84 -3.13
CA PRO A 12 -5.67 7.79 -4.01
C PRO A 12 -5.86 9.21 -3.45
N PHE A 13 -4.80 10.00 -3.43
CA PHE A 13 -4.86 11.43 -3.21
C PHE A 13 -5.37 12.12 -4.48
N PHE A 14 -6.43 12.91 -4.35
CA PHE A 14 -6.97 13.70 -5.45
C PHE A 14 -7.31 15.11 -4.94
N SER A 15 -6.91 16.12 -5.70
CA SER A 15 -7.32 17.51 -5.44
C SER A 15 -8.74 17.79 -5.95
N ASN A 16 -9.25 16.98 -6.89
CA ASN A 16 -10.51 17.24 -7.59
C ASN A 16 -11.46 16.02 -7.49
N LYS A 17 -12.61 16.18 -6.82
CA LYS A 17 -13.57 15.10 -6.50
C LYS A 17 -14.07 14.31 -7.71
N ARG A 18 -14.14 14.91 -8.90
CA ARG A 18 -14.54 14.20 -10.14
C ARG A 18 -13.50 13.16 -10.62
N LYS A 19 -12.24 13.27 -10.17
CA LYS A 19 -11.17 12.30 -10.48
C LYS A 19 -11.06 11.18 -9.43
N GLU A 20 -11.79 11.28 -8.32
CA GLU A 20 -11.84 10.29 -7.23
C GLU A 20 -12.39 8.95 -7.70
N ILE A 21 -13.40 8.97 -8.58
CA ILE A 21 -14.22 7.81 -8.95
C ILE A 21 -13.47 6.79 -9.82
N THR A 22 -12.32 7.16 -10.42
CA THR A 22 -11.68 6.30 -11.44
C THR A 22 -10.52 5.46 -10.94
N LYS A 23 -10.16 5.51 -9.66
CA LYS A 23 -8.94 4.83 -9.15
C LYS A 23 -9.22 3.89 -8.00
N SER A 24 -8.86 2.62 -8.20
CA SER A 24 -8.95 1.59 -7.17
C SER A 24 -7.96 1.88 -6.03
N PRO A 25 -8.37 1.73 -4.76
CA PRO A 25 -7.47 1.84 -3.61
C PRO A 25 -6.43 0.72 -3.61
N ILE A 26 -5.28 0.98 -2.99
CA ILE A 26 -4.20 0.00 -2.79
C ILE A 26 -4.30 -0.57 -1.37
N TYR A 27 -4.06 -1.87 -1.21
CA TYR A 27 -4.09 -2.54 0.07
C TYR A 27 -2.69 -3.03 0.46
N TYR A 28 -2.28 -2.66 1.67
CA TYR A 28 -1.00 -3.02 2.27
C TYR A 28 -1.20 -3.97 3.45
N PHE A 29 -0.28 -4.90 3.65
CA PHE A 29 -0.31 -5.86 4.75
C PHE A 29 0.51 -5.34 5.92
N TYR A 30 -0.09 -5.34 7.11
CA TYR A 30 0.64 -5.03 8.34
C TYR A 30 1.74 -6.06 8.61
N ASP A 31 1.45 -7.34 8.36
CA ASP A 31 2.40 -8.44 8.53
C ASP A 31 2.73 -9.09 7.17
N LEU A 32 3.96 -8.87 6.71
CA LEU A 32 4.51 -9.46 5.49
C LEU A 32 4.72 -10.98 5.63
N GLY A 33 5.03 -11.48 6.83
CA GLY A 33 5.17 -12.90 7.13
C GLY A 33 3.82 -13.61 7.00
N LEU A 34 2.76 -13.02 7.57
CA LEU A 34 1.40 -13.54 7.41
C LEU A 34 0.95 -13.54 5.95
N LYS A 35 1.23 -12.47 5.19
CA LYS A 35 0.99 -12.42 3.75
C LYS A 35 1.70 -13.57 3.03
N ASN A 36 3.00 -13.74 3.27
CA ASN A 36 3.81 -14.76 2.61
C ASN A 36 3.36 -16.18 3.00
N TYR A 37 2.95 -16.38 4.25
CA TYR A 37 2.35 -17.63 4.73
C TYR A 37 1.02 -17.93 4.02
N ALA A 38 0.11 -16.96 3.96
CA ALA A 38 -1.20 -17.13 3.33
C ALA A 38 -1.11 -17.45 1.83
N VAL A 39 -0.11 -16.91 1.14
CA VAL A 39 0.14 -17.18 -0.30
C VAL A 39 1.05 -18.41 -0.49
N ASN A 40 1.47 -19.07 0.59
CA ASN A 40 2.45 -20.16 0.59
C ASN A 40 3.73 -19.81 -0.20
N SER A 41 4.08 -18.51 -0.20
CA SER A 41 5.13 -17.90 -1.01
C SER A 41 6.41 -17.72 -0.19
N PHE A 42 6.87 -18.82 0.43
CA PHE A 42 8.23 -18.91 0.97
C PHE A 42 9.26 -19.31 -0.11
N ARG A 43 8.82 -19.55 -1.35
CA ARG A 43 9.72 -19.77 -2.48
C ARG A 43 10.52 -18.50 -2.78
N ASN A 44 11.76 -18.70 -3.24
CA ASN A 44 12.65 -17.67 -3.76
C ASN A 44 11.84 -16.62 -4.52
N ILE A 45 12.03 -15.36 -4.16
CA ILE A 45 11.41 -14.20 -4.81
C ILE A 45 11.74 -14.27 -6.32
N VAL A 46 10.80 -14.73 -7.14
CA VAL A 46 11.07 -15.11 -8.54
C VAL A 46 11.05 -13.89 -9.47
N SER A 47 10.44 -12.76 -9.09
CA SER A 47 10.32 -11.59 -9.96
C SER A 47 10.70 -10.28 -9.27
N LEU A 48 11.43 -9.41 -9.99
CA LEU A 48 11.77 -8.05 -9.57
C LEU A 48 10.52 -7.20 -9.30
N THR A 49 9.42 -7.49 -9.99
CA THR A 49 8.14 -6.80 -9.83
C THR A 49 7.51 -7.08 -8.46
N ASP A 50 7.63 -8.31 -7.97
CA ASP A 50 7.13 -8.69 -6.64
C ASP A 50 7.97 -8.09 -5.50
N ILE A 51 9.27 -7.84 -5.73
CA ILE A 51 10.14 -7.14 -4.78
C ILE A 51 9.70 -5.70 -4.59
N GLY A 52 9.40 -5.00 -5.70
CA GLY A 52 9.00 -3.60 -5.66
C GLY A 52 7.78 -3.37 -4.76
N PHE A 53 6.74 -4.17 -4.94
CA PHE A 53 5.52 -4.06 -4.12
C PHE A 53 5.75 -4.49 -2.66
N GLN A 54 6.59 -5.51 -2.41
CA GLN A 54 6.93 -5.91 -1.05
C GLN A 54 7.73 -4.84 -0.31
N PHE A 55 8.67 -4.20 -1.01
CA PHE A 55 9.44 -3.09 -0.47
C PHE A 55 8.54 -1.88 -0.20
N GLN A 56 7.63 -1.55 -1.11
CA GLN A 56 6.61 -0.52 -0.91
C GLN A 56 5.77 -0.82 0.35
N ASN A 57 5.31 -2.06 0.53
CA ASN A 57 4.58 -2.48 1.73
C ASN A 57 5.41 -2.36 3.02
N PHE A 58 6.70 -2.70 2.95
CA PHE A 58 7.62 -2.54 4.07
C PHE A 58 7.79 -1.06 4.47
N VAL A 59 7.99 -0.18 3.49
CA VAL A 59 8.08 1.27 3.72
C VAL A 59 6.77 1.82 4.31
N PHE A 60 5.62 1.36 3.81
CA PHE A 60 4.30 1.75 4.35
C PHE A 60 4.19 1.43 5.84
N ASN A 61 4.62 0.24 6.27
CA ASN A 61 4.57 -0.16 7.67
C ASN A 61 5.45 0.73 8.56
N ILE A 62 6.67 1.08 8.10
CA ILE A 62 7.54 2.02 8.80
C ILE A 62 6.90 3.41 8.92
N LEU A 63 6.36 3.93 7.81
CA LEU A 63 5.71 5.24 7.80
C LEU A 63 4.52 5.25 8.77
N LYS A 64 3.69 4.21 8.72
CA LYS A 64 2.53 4.04 9.59
C LYS A 64 2.92 3.98 11.07
N GLU A 65 4.02 3.32 11.40
CA GLU A 65 4.55 3.29 12.77
C GLU A 65 4.99 4.69 13.24
N LYS A 66 5.69 5.43 12.39
CA LYS A 66 6.16 6.79 12.70
C LYS A 66 5.01 7.79 12.90
N ILE A 67 3.95 7.70 12.09
CA ILE A 67 2.80 8.61 12.18
C ILE A 67 1.71 8.11 13.14
N LYS A 68 1.91 7.01 13.85
CA LYS A 68 0.90 6.39 14.73
C LYS A 68 0.31 7.35 15.77
N LYS A 69 1.08 8.37 16.19
CA LYS A 69 0.67 9.41 17.15
C LYS A 69 0.15 10.70 16.50
N SER A 70 0.15 10.78 15.17
CA SER A 70 -0.24 11.96 14.41
C SER A 70 -1.52 11.68 13.62
N SER A 71 -2.40 12.67 13.48
CA SER A 71 -3.64 12.55 12.68
C SER A 71 -3.39 12.61 11.15
N VAL A 72 -2.21 12.19 10.70
CA VAL A 72 -1.81 12.21 9.29
C VAL A 72 -2.34 10.97 8.58
N ILE A 73 -2.87 11.15 7.37
CA ILE A 73 -3.41 10.07 6.54
C ILE A 73 -2.45 9.88 5.37
N ILE A 74 -1.89 8.68 5.25
CA ILE A 74 -1.07 8.31 4.08
C ILE A 74 -2.00 8.03 2.91
N ASN A 75 -1.76 8.69 1.79
CA ASN A 75 -2.44 8.44 0.51
C ASN A 75 -1.39 8.14 -0.57
N PHE A 76 -1.82 7.65 -1.73
CA PHE A 76 -0.92 7.49 -2.89
C PHE A 76 -1.35 8.44 -4.01
N TRP A 77 -0.43 8.94 -4.83
CA TRP A 77 -0.77 9.80 -5.95
C TRP A 77 -0.31 9.19 -7.27
N ARG A 78 -1.17 9.20 -8.28
CA ARG A 78 -0.82 8.72 -9.63
C ARG A 78 -1.50 9.63 -10.65
N ILE A 79 -0.90 9.85 -11.81
CA ILE A 79 -1.53 10.53 -12.94
C ILE A 79 -1.72 9.60 -14.14
N LYS A 80 -2.43 10.06 -15.18
CA LYS A 80 -2.70 9.24 -16.38
C LYS A 80 -1.42 8.95 -17.17
N GLU A 81 -0.43 9.83 -17.09
CA GLU A 81 0.86 9.75 -17.78
C GLU A 81 1.86 8.80 -17.09
N LYS A 82 1.37 7.81 -16.33
CA LYS A 82 2.16 6.83 -15.57
C LYS A 82 3.08 7.38 -14.47
N ALA A 83 3.17 8.69 -14.25
CA ALA A 83 3.86 9.18 -13.06
C ALA A 83 3.10 8.80 -11.78
N GLU A 84 3.83 8.35 -10.78
CA GLU A 84 3.33 7.79 -9.54
C GLU A 84 4.21 8.25 -8.37
N VAL A 85 3.56 8.55 -7.25
CA VAL A 85 4.14 8.79 -5.95
C VAL A 85 3.44 7.83 -4.99
N ASP A 86 4.21 6.93 -4.40
CA ASP A 86 3.69 5.82 -3.60
C ASP A 86 3.00 6.28 -2.31
N PHE A 87 3.56 7.31 -1.66
CA PHE A 87 3.06 7.84 -0.39
C PHE A 87 3.15 9.38 -0.36
N VAL A 88 2.02 10.02 -0.01
CA VAL A 88 1.82 11.47 0.16
C VAL A 88 1.15 11.72 1.49
#